data_AF-A0A9E5U2G6-F1
#
_entry.id   AF-A0A9E5U2G6-F1
#
_cell.length_a   1.000
_cell.length_b   1.000
_cell.length_c   1.000
_cell.angle_alpha   90.00
_cell.angle_beta   90.00
_cell.angle_gamma   90.00
#
_symmetry.space_group_name_H-M   'P 1'
#
loop_
_entity.id
_entity.type
_entity.pdbx_description
1 polymer ?
#
loop_
_entity_poly.entity_id
_entity_poly.type
_entity_poly.pdbx_seq_one_letter_code
_entity_poly.pdbx_strand_id
1 'polypeptide(L)'
;MQRAPAGHVLTLALLVSVTLLVATCSGGRPQGERQVPRVAPQDSVPAAAEPPPAGAVPDSAVPGDSVAADTTLGEPVLDLPPGPAAPPPANDVRVCAGGDVMLGSNLDTLWALRAERRLGRPVPALPDPHELLAPLRPLVEDADVVLLNIEGAIGEGPAPPKCRPGSRNCYAFRQPTLAATALRRLSDGAEVIGNLANNHAMDAGRRGLEATLRHLRSADVHATGVDTLPTVVATGRGDTVAFLGFSTAQAGPDPGDLEAVFRHVARAVQRYRRVVVTAHMGAEGVGAQRTPDATEMFLGEDRGNSVAFARTAARAGASVVIGHGPHVLRGAEWQGATLILYSLGNLLTYGPFSLGEPLNRGAVACVTLDPDGTVKWAALRSTWQRPPGIVAGDPAARSAWLVDSLSQLDFPGTAARLRSEAVITRPDSTERR
;
A
#
# COMPACT_ATOMS: atom_id res chain seq x y z
N MET A 1 -13.47 -18.95 63.77
CA MET A 1 -14.71 -19.31 64.51
C MET A 1 -15.88 -19.20 63.53
N GLN A 2 -16.78 -20.21 63.51
CA GLN A 2 -18.03 -20.34 62.71
C GLN A 2 -17.83 -20.62 61.19
N ARG A 3 -17.98 -21.86 60.66
CA ARG A 3 -19.20 -22.64 60.24
C ARG A 3 -20.11 -21.85 59.28
N ALA A 4 -20.59 -22.29 58.10
CA ALA A 4 -20.54 -23.49 57.24
C ALA A 4 -21.19 -23.08 55.86
N PRO A 5 -21.80 -23.95 55.01
CA PRO A 5 -21.22 -24.83 53.98
C PRO A 5 -21.77 -24.63 52.53
N ALA A 6 -21.22 -25.44 51.59
CA ALA A 6 -21.75 -26.01 50.31
C ALA A 6 -22.80 -25.23 49.47
N GLY A 7 -22.69 -25.03 48.16
CA GLY A 7 -22.07 -25.85 47.11
C GLY A 7 -23.14 -26.42 46.18
N HIS A 8 -23.70 -25.62 45.28
CA HIS A 8 -24.58 -26.04 44.17
C HIS A 8 -24.11 -25.39 42.87
N VAL A 9 -23.69 -26.22 41.91
CA VAL A 9 -23.37 -25.85 40.53
C VAL A 9 -24.57 -26.24 39.68
N LEU A 10 -25.21 -25.25 39.05
CA LEU A 10 -26.33 -25.42 38.15
C LEU A 10 -25.79 -25.48 36.71
N THR A 11 -25.88 -26.67 36.08
CA THR A 11 -25.53 -26.87 34.67
C THR A 11 -26.73 -26.46 33.81
N LEU A 12 -26.60 -25.35 33.07
CA LEU A 12 -27.64 -24.87 32.15
C LEU A 12 -27.41 -25.47 30.75
N ALA A 13 -28.25 -26.42 30.35
CA ALA A 13 -28.33 -26.92 28.98
C ALA A 13 -29.44 -26.15 28.24
N LEU A 14 -29.06 -25.32 27.25
CA LEU A 14 -30.00 -24.61 26.39
C LEU A 14 -30.15 -25.38 25.07
N LEU A 15 -31.32 -25.99 24.88
CA LEU A 15 -31.79 -26.56 23.62
C LEU A 15 -32.16 -25.41 22.66
N VAL A 16 -31.57 -25.39 21.46
CA VAL A 16 -32.03 -24.55 20.34
C VAL A 16 -32.63 -25.46 19.28
N SER A 17 -33.95 -25.35 19.11
CA SER A 17 -34.74 -26.05 18.09
C SER A 17 -34.50 -25.43 16.71
N VAL A 18 -34.14 -26.28 15.74
CA VAL A 18 -34.06 -25.92 14.31
C VAL A 18 -35.40 -26.26 13.66
N THR A 19 -36.14 -25.25 13.23
CA THR A 19 -37.37 -25.42 12.44
C THR A 19 -37.01 -25.45 10.94
N LEU A 20 -37.20 -26.61 10.32
CA LEU A 20 -37.02 -26.85 8.89
C LEU A 20 -38.35 -26.55 8.17
N LEU A 21 -38.41 -25.51 7.34
CA LEU A 21 -39.58 -25.23 6.50
C LEU A 21 -39.41 -25.96 5.16
N VAL A 22 -40.14 -27.05 4.98
CA VAL A 22 -40.29 -27.76 3.70
C VAL A 22 -41.56 -27.23 3.02
N ALA A 23 -41.41 -26.52 1.92
CA ALA A 23 -42.51 -26.18 1.03
C ALA A 23 -42.47 -27.07 -0.21
N THR A 24 -43.46 -27.96 -0.31
CA THR A 24 -43.76 -28.76 -1.49
C THR A 24 -44.52 -27.90 -2.52
N CYS A 25 -44.16 -28.00 -3.79
CA CYS A 25 -45.07 -27.69 -4.89
C CYS A 25 -44.78 -28.57 -6.10
N SER A 26 -45.87 -29.20 -6.55
CA SER A 26 -45.98 -30.21 -7.59
C SER A 26 -45.93 -29.61 -9.00
N GLY A 27 -45.63 -30.48 -9.97
CA GLY A 27 -45.30 -30.12 -11.35
C GLY A 27 -46.43 -29.52 -12.21
N GLY A 28 -45.99 -28.88 -13.30
CA GLY A 28 -46.80 -28.42 -14.43
C GLY A 28 -45.96 -27.65 -15.44
N ARG A 29 -45.75 -28.22 -16.63
CA ARG A 29 -45.27 -27.58 -17.87
C ARG A 29 -46.17 -28.09 -19.00
N PRO A 30 -46.21 -27.47 -20.19
CA PRO A 30 -45.89 -26.08 -20.57
C PRO A 30 -46.99 -25.45 -21.46
N GLN A 31 -46.96 -24.14 -21.72
CA GLN A 31 -47.35 -23.51 -23.01
C GLN A 31 -47.21 -21.98 -22.95
N GLY A 32 -46.76 -21.38 -24.06
CA GLY A 32 -46.90 -19.94 -24.33
C GLY A 32 -45.59 -19.20 -24.61
N GLU A 33 -45.05 -19.35 -25.81
CA GLU A 33 -44.05 -18.43 -26.38
C GLU A 33 -44.65 -17.01 -26.49
N ARG A 34 -43.93 -16.00 -25.99
CA ARG A 34 -44.14 -14.60 -26.37
C ARG A 34 -42.93 -14.13 -27.17
N GLN A 35 -43.22 -13.77 -28.41
CA GLN A 35 -42.31 -13.21 -29.39
C GLN A 35 -41.80 -11.82 -28.96
N VAL A 36 -40.49 -11.61 -29.13
CA VAL A 36 -39.85 -10.29 -29.12
C VAL A 36 -39.62 -9.90 -30.60
N PRO A 37 -39.94 -8.67 -31.04
CA PRO A 37 -39.94 -8.32 -32.46
C PRO A 37 -38.52 -8.19 -33.01
N ARG A 38 -38.32 -8.74 -34.22
CA ARG A 38 -37.12 -8.57 -35.05
C ARG A 38 -37.06 -7.15 -35.61
N VAL A 39 -35.94 -6.48 -35.40
CA VAL A 39 -35.54 -5.29 -36.16
C VAL A 39 -34.73 -5.75 -37.39
N ALA A 40 -35.13 -5.26 -38.56
CA ALA A 40 -34.49 -5.53 -39.86
C ALA A 40 -33.18 -4.71 -40.03
N PRO A 41 -32.25 -5.13 -40.91
CA PRO A 41 -30.91 -4.56 -40.99
C PRO A 41 -30.91 -3.26 -41.80
N GLN A 42 -30.22 -2.24 -41.31
CA GLN A 42 -29.82 -1.09 -42.11
C GLN A 42 -28.30 -0.89 -42.01
N ASP A 43 -27.71 -1.00 -43.20
CA ASP A 43 -26.58 -0.26 -43.75
C ASP A 43 -25.22 -0.25 -43.05
N SER A 44 -24.28 -0.79 -43.83
CA SER A 44 -22.84 -0.82 -43.68
C SER A 44 -22.20 0.52 -43.31
N VAL A 45 -21.42 0.50 -42.22
CA VAL A 45 -20.36 1.48 -41.91
C VAL A 45 -19.05 0.68 -41.84
N PRO A 46 -17.95 1.15 -42.48
CA PRO A 46 -16.77 0.32 -42.74
C PRO A 46 -16.05 -0.07 -41.45
N ALA A 47 -15.46 -1.27 -41.47
CA ALA A 47 -14.62 -1.81 -40.42
C ALA A 47 -13.50 -0.81 -40.04
N ALA A 48 -13.46 -0.42 -38.77
CA ALA A 48 -12.27 0.17 -38.19
C ALA A 48 -11.16 -0.87 -38.23
N ALA A 49 -10.04 -0.52 -38.87
CA ALA A 49 -8.87 -1.36 -39.00
C ALA A 49 -8.37 -1.82 -37.61
N GLU A 50 -8.03 -3.11 -37.50
CA GLU A 50 -7.36 -3.68 -36.34
C GLU A 50 -6.07 -2.89 -36.02
N PRO A 51 -5.77 -2.61 -34.73
CA PRO A 51 -4.47 -2.07 -34.38
C PRO A 51 -3.39 -3.13 -34.66
N PRO A 52 -2.22 -2.73 -35.19
CA PRO A 52 -1.16 -3.68 -35.49
C PRO A 52 -0.64 -4.36 -34.21
N PRO A 53 -0.14 -5.60 -34.30
CA PRO A 53 0.44 -6.29 -33.16
C PRO A 53 1.66 -5.50 -32.65
N ALA A 54 1.81 -5.43 -31.32
CA ALA A 54 2.96 -4.82 -30.67
C ALA A 54 4.27 -5.48 -31.14
N GLY A 55 4.93 -4.82 -32.10
CA GLY A 55 6.23 -5.22 -32.62
C GLY A 55 7.30 -5.02 -31.55
N ALA A 56 8.17 -6.01 -31.42
CA ALA A 56 9.40 -5.90 -30.66
C ALA A 56 10.22 -4.69 -31.14
N VAL A 57 10.57 -3.79 -30.23
CA VAL A 57 11.45 -2.66 -30.52
C VAL A 57 12.88 -3.19 -30.63
N PRO A 58 13.62 -2.90 -31.72
CA PRO A 58 15.00 -3.34 -31.86
C PRO A 58 15.94 -2.50 -30.97
N ASP A 59 16.96 -3.19 -30.47
CA ASP A 59 18.06 -2.68 -29.69
C ASP A 59 18.89 -1.69 -30.54
N SER A 60 18.90 -0.41 -30.19
CA SER A 60 19.79 0.58 -30.81
C SER A 60 20.76 1.10 -29.77
N ALA A 61 22.01 0.70 -29.93
CA ALA A 61 23.18 1.15 -29.19
C ALA A 61 23.33 2.68 -29.17
N VAL A 62 23.74 3.21 -28.02
CA VAL A 62 24.30 4.56 -27.88
C VAL A 62 25.76 4.43 -27.41
N PRO A 63 26.71 5.22 -27.93
CA PRO A 63 28.15 4.98 -27.76
C PRO A 63 28.61 5.25 -26.33
N GLY A 64 29.63 4.50 -25.92
CA GLY A 64 30.25 4.61 -24.61
C GLY A 64 31.10 5.87 -24.46
N ASP A 65 30.91 6.54 -23.33
CA ASP A 65 31.95 7.35 -22.71
C ASP A 65 32.40 6.65 -21.43
N SER A 66 33.66 6.25 -21.43
CA SER A 66 34.36 5.66 -20.29
C SER A 66 34.71 6.75 -19.28
N VAL A 67 34.03 6.75 -18.14
CA VAL A 67 34.53 7.41 -16.94
C VAL A 67 35.03 6.32 -15.99
N ALA A 68 36.33 6.34 -15.75
CA ALA A 68 37.01 5.41 -14.86
C ALA A 68 36.36 5.45 -13.46
N ALA A 69 36.03 4.27 -12.94
CA ALA A 69 35.50 4.09 -11.60
C ALA A 69 36.64 4.27 -10.59
N ASP A 70 36.61 5.39 -9.86
CA ASP A 70 37.35 5.53 -8.62
C ASP A 70 36.68 4.66 -7.55
N THR A 71 37.34 3.56 -7.21
CA THR A 71 36.88 2.56 -6.23
C THR A 71 37.30 2.99 -4.84
N THR A 72 36.67 4.04 -4.29
CA THR A 72 36.58 4.28 -2.85
C THR A 72 35.20 4.88 -2.51
N LEU A 73 34.15 4.05 -2.60
CA LEU A 73 32.83 4.44 -2.12
C LEU A 73 32.84 4.44 -0.58
N GLY A 74 33.03 5.61 0.02
CA GLY A 74 32.57 5.86 1.37
C GLY A 74 31.06 5.62 1.47
N GLU A 75 30.58 5.23 2.65
CA GLU A 75 29.15 5.10 2.95
C GLU A 75 28.40 6.35 2.43
N PRO A 76 27.39 6.20 1.55
CA PRO A 76 26.64 7.35 1.05
C PRO A 76 25.89 7.98 2.22
N VAL A 77 26.37 9.15 2.69
CA VAL A 77 25.66 9.98 3.65
C VAL A 77 24.34 10.40 2.97
N LEU A 78 23.23 9.94 3.52
CA LEU A 78 21.90 10.34 3.08
C LEU A 78 21.72 11.81 3.45
N ASP A 79 21.73 12.71 2.48
CA ASP A 79 21.32 14.10 2.69
C ASP A 79 19.80 14.12 2.77
N LEU A 80 19.29 13.86 3.98
CA LEU A 80 17.86 13.89 4.26
C LEU A 80 17.37 15.33 4.21
N PRO A 81 16.16 15.59 3.70
CA PRO A 81 15.54 16.89 3.96
C PRO A 81 15.53 17.08 5.49
N PRO A 82 15.98 18.25 6.00
CA PRO A 82 16.07 18.46 7.43
C PRO A 82 14.72 18.15 8.08
N GLY A 83 14.76 17.34 9.14
CA GLY A 83 13.62 17.22 10.03
C GLY A 83 13.22 18.62 10.54
N PRO A 84 12.00 18.79 11.06
CA PRO A 84 11.64 20.08 11.65
C PRO A 84 12.70 20.46 12.70
N ALA A 85 13.03 21.75 12.75
CA ALA A 85 14.13 22.30 13.56
C ALA A 85 14.07 21.95 15.07
N ALA A 86 12.96 21.37 15.54
CA ALA A 86 12.79 20.81 16.86
C ALA A 86 11.96 19.51 16.81
N PRO A 87 12.20 18.56 17.74
CA PRO A 87 11.31 17.42 17.96
C PRO A 87 9.88 17.90 18.23
N PRO A 88 8.86 17.08 17.90
CA PRO A 88 7.47 17.44 18.17
C PRO A 88 7.27 17.79 19.66
N PRO A 89 6.45 18.82 19.99
CA PRO A 89 5.92 19.01 21.34
C PRO A 89 5.41 17.70 21.95
N ALA A 90 5.41 17.61 23.29
CA ALA A 90 5.19 16.36 24.02
C ALA A 90 3.93 15.55 23.65
N ASN A 91 2.91 16.19 23.07
CA ASN A 91 1.62 15.56 22.72
C ASN A 91 1.40 15.42 21.20
N ASP A 92 2.36 15.82 20.37
CA ASP A 92 2.27 15.61 18.93
C ASP A 92 2.73 14.18 18.60
N VAL A 93 2.31 13.61 17.48
CA VAL A 93 2.74 12.27 17.03
C VAL A 93 3.23 12.33 15.60
N ARG A 94 4.44 11.82 15.33
CA ARG A 94 5.01 11.69 13.99
C ARG A 94 4.79 10.29 13.43
N VAL A 95 4.02 10.20 12.36
CA VAL A 95 3.83 8.99 11.56
C VAL A 95 4.68 9.12 10.30
N CYS A 96 5.64 8.22 10.10
CA CYS A 96 6.38 8.08 8.85
C CYS A 96 5.87 6.87 8.08
N ALA A 97 5.28 7.11 6.91
CA ALA A 97 4.72 6.08 6.06
C ALA A 97 5.58 5.88 4.80
N GLY A 98 5.89 4.64 4.50
CA GLY A 98 6.60 4.23 3.29
C GLY A 98 5.68 3.60 2.25
N GLY A 99 6.10 3.60 0.99
CA GLY A 99 5.44 2.89 -0.10
C GLY A 99 5.54 1.37 -0.03
N ASP A 100 5.52 0.72 -1.20
CA ASP A 100 5.44 -0.74 -1.31
C ASP A 100 6.76 -1.42 -0.89
N VAL A 101 6.67 -2.44 -0.04
CA VAL A 101 7.80 -3.20 0.50
C VAL A 101 7.67 -4.69 0.18
N MET A 102 8.62 -5.22 -0.59
CA MET A 102 8.77 -6.64 -0.91
C MET A 102 10.25 -7.03 -0.79
N LEU A 103 10.57 -7.93 0.15
CA LEU A 103 11.93 -8.29 0.58
C LEU A 103 12.40 -9.61 -0.03
N GLY A 104 12.07 -9.84 -1.30
CA GLY A 104 12.33 -11.07 -2.05
C GLY A 104 11.19 -12.08 -2.00
N SER A 105 11.34 -13.16 -2.78
CA SER A 105 10.32 -14.21 -2.82
C SER A 105 10.87 -15.62 -2.99
N ASN A 106 10.24 -16.58 -2.29
CA ASN A 106 10.42 -18.02 -2.48
C ASN A 106 9.28 -18.72 -3.24
N LEU A 107 8.31 -17.99 -3.80
CA LEU A 107 7.21 -18.57 -4.61
C LEU A 107 7.48 -18.44 -6.10
N ASP A 108 7.99 -17.29 -6.54
CA ASP A 108 8.57 -17.11 -7.87
C ASP A 108 10.05 -16.77 -7.72
N THR A 109 10.93 -17.68 -8.14
CA THR A 109 12.39 -17.53 -8.06
C THR A 109 13.05 -17.45 -9.44
N LEU A 110 12.28 -17.61 -10.53
CA LEU A 110 12.82 -17.58 -11.89
C LEU A 110 13.37 -16.20 -12.26
N TRP A 111 12.84 -15.15 -11.64
CA TRP A 111 13.34 -13.79 -11.79
C TRP A 111 14.81 -13.68 -11.34
N ALA A 112 15.23 -14.42 -10.31
CA ALA A 112 16.59 -14.34 -9.77
C ALA A 112 17.60 -14.82 -10.82
N LEU A 113 17.33 -15.96 -11.46
CA LEU A 113 18.16 -16.48 -12.57
C LEU A 113 18.23 -15.51 -13.76
N ARG A 114 17.14 -14.78 -14.05
CA ARG A 114 17.13 -13.76 -15.11
C ARG A 114 17.96 -12.54 -14.69
N ALA A 115 17.84 -12.11 -13.43
CA ALA A 115 18.61 -11.01 -12.88
C ALA A 115 20.11 -11.33 -12.86
N GLU A 116 20.50 -12.54 -12.47
CA GLU A 116 21.89 -13.01 -12.49
C GLU A 116 22.52 -12.90 -13.88
N ARG A 117 21.83 -13.41 -14.90
CA ARG A 117 22.28 -13.32 -16.30
C ARG A 117 22.42 -11.87 -16.77
N ARG A 118 21.48 -11.00 -16.38
CA ARG A 118 21.49 -9.58 -16.76
C ARG A 118 22.59 -8.79 -16.05
N LEU A 119 22.82 -9.07 -14.76
CA LEU A 119 23.73 -8.31 -13.91
C LEU A 119 25.15 -8.87 -13.87
N GLY A 120 25.38 -10.08 -14.39
CA GLY A 120 26.70 -10.71 -14.41
C GLY A 120 27.22 -11.11 -13.03
N ARG A 121 26.34 -11.24 -12.03
CA ARG A 121 26.67 -11.62 -10.65
C ARG A 121 25.54 -12.42 -9.98
N PRO A 122 25.81 -13.23 -8.95
CA PRO A 122 24.77 -13.95 -8.20
C PRO A 122 23.73 -13.00 -7.57
N VAL A 123 22.47 -13.41 -7.58
CA VAL A 123 21.34 -12.66 -7.03
C VAL A 123 20.45 -13.64 -6.25
N PRO A 124 20.46 -13.61 -4.91
CA PRO A 124 19.65 -14.53 -4.13
C PRO A 124 18.16 -14.21 -4.30
N ALA A 125 17.31 -15.23 -4.40
CA ALA A 125 15.85 -15.02 -4.44
C ALA A 125 15.30 -14.47 -3.10
N LEU A 126 15.99 -14.80 -2.01
CA LEU A 126 15.76 -14.32 -0.65
C LEU A 126 17.06 -13.72 -0.10
N PRO A 127 17.28 -12.40 -0.23
CA PRO A 127 18.40 -11.71 0.41
C PRO A 127 18.15 -11.58 1.92
N ASP A 128 19.15 -11.12 2.68
CA ASP A 128 18.95 -10.77 4.09
C ASP A 128 18.07 -9.50 4.19
N PRO A 129 16.86 -9.60 4.79
CA PRO A 129 15.98 -8.45 4.96
C PRO A 129 16.57 -7.34 5.84
N HIS A 130 17.46 -7.68 6.78
CA HIS A 130 18.11 -6.70 7.64
C HIS A 130 19.03 -5.77 6.85
N GLU A 131 19.81 -6.33 5.93
CA GLU A 131 20.69 -5.55 5.05
C GLU A 131 19.89 -4.69 4.07
N LEU A 132 18.80 -5.24 3.50
CA LEU A 132 17.94 -4.50 2.58
C LEU A 132 17.29 -3.27 3.24
N LEU A 133 16.79 -3.42 4.46
CA LEU A 133 16.05 -2.36 5.16
C LEU A 133 16.97 -1.37 5.88
N ALA A 134 18.24 -1.69 6.11
CA ALA A 134 19.17 -0.82 6.84
C ALA A 134 19.25 0.63 6.31
N PRO A 135 19.30 0.88 4.98
CA PRO A 135 19.33 2.24 4.44
C PRO A 135 18.07 3.07 4.72
N LEU A 136 16.96 2.44 5.14
CA LEU A 136 15.73 3.15 5.49
C LEU A 136 15.73 3.68 6.93
N ARG A 137 16.59 3.19 7.83
CA ARG A 137 16.58 3.59 9.25
C ARG A 137 16.71 5.11 9.45
N PRO A 138 17.64 5.82 8.78
CA PRO A 138 17.73 7.28 8.93
C PRO A 138 16.47 8.01 8.43
N LEU A 139 15.74 7.42 7.47
CA LEU A 139 14.51 8.01 6.93
C LEU A 139 13.31 7.92 7.89
N VAL A 140 13.42 7.23 9.02
CA VAL A 140 12.33 7.04 9.99
C VAL A 140 12.77 7.19 11.45
N GLU A 141 14.00 7.67 11.69
CA GLU A 141 14.59 7.72 13.03
C GLU A 141 13.83 8.64 14.01
N ASP A 142 13.17 9.67 13.47
CA ASP A 142 12.38 10.66 14.21
C ASP A 142 10.89 10.31 14.26
N ALA A 143 10.49 9.13 13.79
CA ALA A 143 9.12 8.66 13.82
C ALA A 143 8.75 8.13 15.22
N ASP A 144 7.50 8.36 15.62
CA ASP A 144 6.88 7.62 16.73
C ASP A 144 6.17 6.37 16.21
N VAL A 145 5.77 6.40 14.93
CA VAL A 145 5.09 5.31 14.25
C VAL A 145 5.61 5.18 12.83
N VAL A 146 5.96 3.97 12.42
CA VAL A 146 6.33 3.63 11.04
C VAL A 146 5.24 2.78 10.40
N LEU A 147 4.66 3.24 9.30
CA LEU A 147 3.67 2.49 8.50
C LEU A 147 4.29 2.05 7.17
N LEU A 148 4.19 0.77 6.83
CA LEU A 148 4.67 0.23 5.56
C LEU A 148 3.62 -0.65 4.89
N ASN A 149 3.52 -0.61 3.57
CA ASN A 149 2.73 -1.59 2.83
C ASN A 149 3.56 -2.85 2.60
N ILE A 150 3.19 -3.96 3.25
CA ILE A 150 3.89 -5.24 3.15
C ILE A 150 3.30 -6.00 1.96
N GLU A 151 3.94 -5.85 0.81
CA GLU A 151 3.53 -6.31 -0.52
C GLU A 151 3.85 -7.81 -0.72
N GLY A 152 3.25 -8.67 0.10
CA GLY A 152 3.41 -10.12 0.00
C GLY A 152 3.34 -10.86 1.33
N ALA A 153 3.05 -12.17 1.25
CA ALA A 153 3.07 -13.03 2.44
C ALA A 153 4.48 -13.12 3.06
N ILE A 154 4.58 -13.49 4.33
CA ILE A 154 5.85 -13.79 5.03
C ILE A 154 5.80 -15.25 5.48
N GLY A 155 6.76 -16.06 5.07
CA GLY A 155 6.85 -17.44 5.55
C GLY A 155 7.48 -18.45 4.60
N GLU A 156 7.23 -19.72 4.90
CA GLU A 156 7.82 -20.87 4.20
C GLU A 156 6.82 -22.04 4.08
N GLY A 157 7.26 -23.14 3.46
CA GLY A 157 6.47 -24.36 3.28
C GLY A 157 5.59 -24.37 2.03
N PRO A 158 4.72 -25.38 1.88
CA PRO A 158 3.83 -25.51 0.72
C PRO A 158 2.85 -24.33 0.60
N ALA A 159 2.56 -23.90 -0.63
CA ALA A 159 1.57 -22.88 -0.94
C ALA A 159 0.69 -23.33 -2.10
N PRO A 160 -0.60 -22.95 -2.14
CA PRO A 160 -1.42 -23.16 -3.33
C PRO A 160 -0.88 -22.35 -4.51
N PRO A 161 -1.03 -22.83 -5.75
CA PRO A 161 -0.62 -22.06 -6.93
C PRO A 161 -1.54 -20.84 -7.08
N LYS A 162 -0.98 -19.63 -6.99
CA LYS A 162 -1.68 -18.39 -7.39
C LYS A 162 -1.76 -18.27 -8.91
N CYS A 163 -0.65 -18.55 -9.59
CA CYS A 163 -0.50 -18.33 -11.02
C CYS A 163 -0.65 -19.62 -11.83
N ARG A 164 -1.31 -19.55 -12.98
CA ARG A 164 -1.36 -20.67 -13.93
C ARG A 164 0.02 -20.87 -14.55
N PRO A 165 0.43 -22.12 -14.86
CA PRO A 165 1.68 -22.36 -15.58
C PRO A 165 1.76 -21.54 -16.87
N GLY A 166 2.90 -20.88 -17.10
CA GLY A 166 3.12 -20.05 -18.29
C GLY A 166 2.48 -18.65 -18.25
N SER A 167 1.84 -18.25 -17.15
CA SER A 167 1.34 -16.88 -16.98
C SER A 167 2.48 -15.87 -17.11
N ARG A 168 2.26 -14.82 -17.91
CA ARG A 168 3.26 -13.75 -18.12
C ARG A 168 3.06 -12.54 -17.21
N ASN A 169 1.83 -12.35 -16.72
CA ASN A 169 1.41 -11.18 -15.93
C ASN A 169 0.75 -11.63 -14.61
N CYS A 170 1.29 -12.66 -13.97
CA CYS A 170 0.86 -13.09 -12.64
C CYS A 170 2.09 -13.37 -11.81
N TYR A 171 2.11 -12.81 -10.61
CA TYR A 171 3.24 -12.91 -9.70
C TYR A 171 2.76 -13.39 -8.34
N ALA A 172 3.53 -14.29 -7.73
CA ALA A 172 3.28 -14.84 -6.41
C ALA A 172 4.46 -14.50 -5.50
N PHE A 173 4.18 -13.81 -4.39
CA PHE A 173 5.19 -13.33 -3.47
C PHE A 173 5.05 -13.95 -2.09
N ARG A 174 6.19 -14.40 -1.57
CA ARG A 174 6.34 -14.77 -0.17
C ARG A 174 7.77 -14.51 0.28
N GLN A 175 7.86 -13.52 1.14
CA GLN A 175 9.05 -12.96 1.76
C GLN A 175 9.62 -13.93 2.82
N PRO A 176 10.91 -13.83 3.15
CA PRO A 176 11.53 -14.69 4.16
C PRO A 176 10.97 -14.40 5.55
N THR A 177 10.98 -15.39 6.45
CA THR A 177 10.47 -15.24 7.82
C THR A 177 11.14 -14.11 8.60
N LEU A 178 12.43 -13.86 8.34
CA LEU A 178 13.21 -12.75 8.91
C LEU A 178 12.71 -11.36 8.50
N ALA A 179 11.84 -11.24 7.49
CA ALA A 179 11.24 -9.97 7.10
C ALA A 179 10.55 -9.27 8.29
N ALA A 180 9.80 -10.02 9.09
CA ALA A 180 9.10 -9.47 10.26
C ALA A 180 10.07 -8.87 11.30
N THR A 181 11.16 -9.58 11.63
CA THR A 181 12.17 -9.07 12.57
C THR A 181 12.97 -7.92 12.00
N ALA A 182 13.21 -7.88 10.68
CA ALA A 182 13.90 -6.77 10.04
C ALA A 182 13.04 -5.50 9.99
N LEU A 183 11.72 -5.64 9.73
CA LEU A 183 10.77 -4.53 9.81
C LEU A 183 10.74 -3.91 11.21
N ARG A 184 10.69 -4.72 12.27
CA ARG A 184 10.75 -4.20 13.66
C ARG A 184 12.01 -3.38 13.94
N ARG A 185 13.14 -3.75 13.34
CA ARG A 185 14.45 -3.08 13.55
C ARG A 185 14.64 -1.81 12.74
N LEU A 186 13.63 -1.37 11.98
CA LEU A 186 13.68 -0.08 11.30
C LEU A 186 13.78 1.09 12.27
N SER A 187 13.15 0.98 13.45
CA SER A 187 13.25 1.95 14.51
C SER A 187 13.20 1.27 15.88
N ASP A 188 14.10 1.67 16.77
CA ASP A 188 14.13 1.17 18.15
C ASP A 188 13.08 1.88 19.04
N GLY A 189 12.64 3.08 18.65
CA GLY A 189 11.73 3.92 19.43
C GLY A 189 10.31 4.07 18.86
N ALA A 190 10.09 3.65 17.60
CA ALA A 190 8.78 3.73 16.96
C ALA A 190 8.03 2.41 17.02
N GLU A 191 6.71 2.51 17.05
CA GLU A 191 5.82 1.39 16.78
C GLU A 191 5.80 1.12 15.26
N VAL A 192 5.87 -0.15 14.85
CA VAL A 192 5.88 -0.52 13.42
C VAL A 192 4.55 -1.18 13.05
N ILE A 193 3.91 -0.69 11.99
CA ILE A 193 2.67 -1.25 11.42
C ILE A 193 2.89 -1.66 9.98
N GLY A 194 2.52 -2.91 9.68
CA GLY A 194 2.39 -3.41 8.32
C GLY A 194 0.95 -3.33 7.82
N ASN A 195 0.71 -2.61 6.73
CA ASN A 195 -0.51 -2.77 5.96
C ASN A 195 -0.46 -4.09 5.16
N LEU A 196 -1.48 -4.92 5.35
CA LEU A 196 -1.69 -6.17 4.61
C LEU A 196 -2.94 -6.10 3.72
N ALA A 197 -3.65 -4.97 3.68
CA ALA A 197 -4.67 -4.75 2.66
C ALA A 197 -3.96 -4.46 1.33
N ASN A 198 -3.60 -5.52 0.61
CA ASN A 198 -3.08 -5.48 -0.75
C ASN A 198 -3.38 -6.80 -1.49
N ASN A 199 -3.14 -6.81 -2.79
CA ASN A 199 -3.35 -7.94 -3.70
C ASN A 199 -2.35 -9.10 -3.51
N HIS A 200 -1.28 -8.91 -2.74
CA HIS A 200 -0.23 -9.91 -2.53
C HIS A 200 -0.23 -10.57 -1.15
N ALA A 201 -1.01 -10.08 -0.19
CA ALA A 201 -1.07 -10.59 1.18
C ALA A 201 -1.56 -12.06 1.28
N MET A 202 -2.29 -12.53 0.26
CA MET A 202 -2.88 -13.87 0.17
C MET A 202 -2.20 -14.78 -0.86
N ASP A 203 -1.01 -14.43 -1.35
CA ASP A 203 -0.30 -15.20 -2.39
C ASP A 203 0.08 -16.61 -1.98
N ALA A 204 0.31 -16.82 -0.67
CA ALA A 204 0.50 -18.13 -0.07
C ALA A 204 -0.79 -18.73 0.49
N GLY A 205 -1.95 -18.23 0.05
CA GLY A 205 -3.28 -18.60 0.52
C GLY A 205 -3.57 -18.14 1.95
N ARG A 206 -4.72 -18.58 2.49
CA ARG A 206 -5.17 -18.21 3.84
C ARG A 206 -4.16 -18.59 4.93
N ARG A 207 -3.56 -19.79 4.82
CA ARG A 207 -2.51 -20.24 5.74
C ARG A 207 -1.25 -19.36 5.67
N GLY A 208 -0.94 -18.83 4.48
CA GLY A 208 0.10 -17.85 4.26
C GLY A 208 -0.15 -16.55 5.00
N LEU A 209 -1.35 -15.96 4.84
CA LEU A 209 -1.75 -14.76 5.59
C LEU A 209 -1.70 -14.98 7.11
N GLU A 210 -2.21 -16.11 7.60
CA GLU A 210 -2.14 -16.46 9.02
C GLU A 210 -0.69 -16.60 9.52
N ALA A 211 0.21 -17.15 8.69
CA ALA A 211 1.64 -17.21 8.99
C ALA A 211 2.27 -15.82 9.03
N THR A 212 1.97 -14.95 8.06
CA THR A 212 2.39 -13.55 8.05
C THR A 212 2.02 -12.86 9.35
N LEU A 213 0.74 -12.96 9.75
CA LEU A 213 0.24 -12.37 10.99
C LEU A 213 0.92 -12.93 12.24
N ARG A 214 1.27 -14.22 12.27
CA ARG A 214 2.04 -14.80 13.38
C ARG A 214 3.45 -14.25 13.42
N HIS A 215 4.15 -14.20 12.29
CA HIS A 215 5.52 -13.66 12.23
C HIS A 215 5.59 -12.20 12.65
N LEU A 216 4.66 -11.36 12.16
CA LEU A 216 4.58 -9.95 12.54
C LEU A 216 4.33 -9.78 14.04
N ARG A 217 3.32 -10.48 14.60
CA ARG A 217 3.06 -10.43 16.05
C ARG A 217 4.24 -10.91 16.89
N SER A 218 4.90 -12.00 16.49
CA SER A 218 6.07 -12.51 17.22
C SER A 218 7.28 -11.58 17.16
N ALA A 219 7.34 -10.70 16.17
CA ALA A 219 8.37 -9.69 16.01
C ALA A 219 7.95 -8.30 16.54
N ASP A 220 6.81 -8.18 17.23
CA ASP A 220 6.29 -6.90 17.73
C ASP A 220 6.00 -5.87 16.61
N VAL A 221 5.49 -6.37 15.48
CA VAL A 221 4.98 -5.56 14.36
C VAL A 221 3.46 -5.69 14.30
N HIS A 222 2.76 -4.57 14.39
CA HIS A 222 1.31 -4.53 14.26
C HIS A 222 0.90 -4.75 12.80
N ALA A 223 -0.31 -5.24 12.59
CA ALA A 223 -0.85 -5.46 11.24
C ALA A 223 -2.21 -4.81 11.10
N THR A 224 -2.42 -4.05 10.03
CA THR A 224 -3.72 -3.47 9.65
C THR A 224 -4.16 -3.97 8.28
N GLY A 225 -5.43 -3.77 7.94
CA GLY A 225 -5.97 -4.06 6.62
C GLY A 225 -6.35 -5.53 6.38
N VAL A 226 -6.44 -6.33 7.43
CA VAL A 226 -6.91 -7.73 7.35
C VAL A 226 -8.40 -7.89 7.71
N ASP A 227 -9.03 -6.83 8.21
CA ASP A 227 -10.45 -6.73 8.51
C ASP A 227 -10.90 -5.25 8.52
N THR A 228 -12.14 -4.99 8.94
CA THR A 228 -12.75 -3.65 8.98
C THR A 228 -12.49 -2.85 10.27
N LEU A 229 -11.73 -3.41 11.22
CA LEU A 229 -11.48 -2.81 12.53
C LEU A 229 -10.20 -1.96 12.49
N PRO A 230 -10.17 -0.82 13.21
CA PRO A 230 -8.95 -0.06 13.34
C PRO A 230 -7.92 -0.83 14.17
N THR A 231 -6.70 -0.92 13.65
CA THR A 231 -5.52 -1.29 14.44
C THR A 231 -5.08 -0.07 15.23
N VAL A 232 -5.07 -0.17 16.56
CA VAL A 232 -4.78 0.97 17.43
C VAL A 232 -3.42 0.75 18.07
N VAL A 233 -2.56 1.74 17.92
CA VAL A 233 -1.19 1.70 18.41
C VAL A 233 -0.99 2.81 19.42
N ALA A 234 -0.42 2.45 20.58
CA ALA A 234 -0.02 3.40 21.61
C ALA A 234 1.45 3.78 21.39
N THR A 235 1.74 5.06 21.25
CA THR A 235 3.12 5.55 21.12
C THR A 235 3.84 5.46 22.47
N GLY A 236 5.17 5.51 22.47
CA GLY A 236 5.97 5.56 23.70
C GLY A 236 5.65 6.75 24.63
N ARG A 237 4.91 7.75 24.15
CA ARG A 237 4.42 8.91 24.92
C ARG A 237 3.01 8.73 25.51
N GLY A 238 2.37 7.57 25.30
CA GLY A 238 1.04 7.25 25.84
C GLY A 238 -0.14 7.73 24.98
N ASP A 239 0.14 8.29 23.80
CA ASP A 239 -0.85 8.71 22.81
C ASP A 239 -1.28 7.55 21.90
N THR A 240 -2.47 7.60 21.30
CA THR A 240 -2.93 6.56 20.35
C THR A 240 -3.14 7.07 18.93
N VAL A 241 -2.81 6.24 17.95
CA VAL A 241 -3.16 6.41 16.53
C VAL A 241 -3.90 5.17 16.03
N ALA A 242 -4.99 5.37 15.30
CA ALA A 242 -5.79 4.31 14.71
C ALA A 242 -5.50 4.19 13.20
N PHE A 243 -5.32 2.96 12.72
CA PHE A 243 -5.00 2.63 11.33
C PHE A 243 -6.07 1.73 10.72
N LEU A 244 -6.61 2.11 9.56
CA LEU A 244 -7.47 1.26 8.74
C LEU A 244 -6.85 1.04 7.36
N GLY A 245 -6.80 -0.21 6.91
CA GLY A 245 -6.33 -0.58 5.56
C GLY A 245 -7.47 -1.06 4.67
N PHE A 246 -7.45 -0.68 3.39
CA PHE A 246 -8.43 -1.09 2.37
C PHE A 246 -7.74 -1.60 1.10
N SER A 247 -8.36 -2.53 0.39
CA SER A 247 -7.83 -3.01 -0.89
C SER A 247 -8.93 -3.61 -1.76
N THR A 248 -8.79 -3.50 -3.07
CA THR A 248 -9.68 -4.19 -4.02
C THR A 248 -9.48 -5.71 -4.05
N ALA A 249 -8.51 -6.22 -3.29
CA ALA A 249 -8.23 -7.65 -3.16
C ALA A 249 -8.91 -8.30 -1.95
N GLN A 250 -9.00 -9.64 -1.96
CA GLN A 250 -9.72 -10.45 -0.97
C GLN A 250 -9.20 -10.37 0.48
N ALA A 251 -8.04 -9.75 0.73
CA ALA A 251 -7.42 -9.71 2.05
C ALA A 251 -8.01 -8.64 2.98
N GLY A 252 -8.67 -7.61 2.44
CA GLY A 252 -9.14 -6.45 3.20
C GLY A 252 -10.53 -5.95 2.79
N PRO A 253 -11.02 -4.89 3.46
CA PRO A 253 -12.28 -4.26 3.10
C PRO A 253 -12.18 -3.55 1.75
N ASP A 254 -13.25 -3.65 0.96
CA ASP A 254 -13.33 -3.13 -0.41
C ASP A 254 -13.38 -1.59 -0.42
N PRO A 255 -12.41 -0.89 -1.04
CA PRO A 255 -12.42 0.56 -1.18
C PRO A 255 -13.49 1.07 -2.16
N GLY A 256 -14.10 0.19 -2.96
CA GLY A 256 -15.20 0.52 -3.87
C GLY A 256 -16.55 0.72 -3.16
N ASP A 257 -16.75 0.13 -1.98
CA ASP A 257 -17.94 0.36 -1.15
C ASP A 257 -17.76 1.65 -0.32
N LEU A 258 -18.01 2.79 -0.97
CA LEU A 258 -17.80 4.11 -0.36
C LEU A 258 -18.67 4.34 0.90
N GLU A 259 -19.85 3.72 0.99
CA GLU A 259 -20.70 3.81 2.17
C GLU A 259 -20.07 3.05 3.34
N ALA A 260 -19.55 1.83 3.09
CA ALA A 260 -18.79 1.10 4.09
C ALA A 260 -17.53 1.85 4.50
N VAL A 261 -16.75 2.36 3.55
CA VAL A 261 -15.54 3.18 3.82
C VAL A 261 -15.89 4.32 4.76
N PHE A 262 -16.90 5.14 4.43
CA PHE A 262 -17.32 6.26 5.27
C PHE A 262 -17.69 5.79 6.67
N ARG A 263 -18.51 4.75 6.79
CA ARG A 263 -18.98 4.21 8.06
C ARG A 263 -17.86 3.64 8.93
N HIS A 264 -16.88 2.94 8.37
CA HIS A 264 -15.76 2.38 9.12
C HIS A 264 -14.81 3.47 9.61
N VAL A 265 -14.48 4.43 8.75
CA VAL A 265 -13.62 5.57 9.11
C VAL A 265 -14.31 6.47 10.14
N ALA A 266 -15.58 6.84 9.94
CA ALA A 266 -16.31 7.70 10.87
C ALA A 266 -16.44 7.07 12.27
N ARG A 267 -16.63 5.74 12.34
CA ARG A 267 -16.65 5.01 13.62
C ARG A 267 -15.29 5.07 14.34
N ALA A 268 -14.19 4.98 13.59
CA ALA A 268 -12.86 5.14 14.17
C ALA A 268 -12.65 6.57 14.68
N VAL A 269 -13.03 7.58 13.90
CA VAL A 269 -12.91 9.01 14.25
C VAL A 269 -13.74 9.38 15.49
N GLN A 270 -14.90 8.74 15.71
CA GLN A 270 -15.69 8.90 16.94
C GLN A 270 -14.96 8.44 18.21
N ARG A 271 -13.97 7.53 18.08
CA ARG A 271 -13.27 6.90 19.20
C ARG A 271 -11.83 7.36 19.34
N TYR A 272 -11.19 7.74 18.23
CA TYR A 272 -9.78 8.08 18.15
C TYR A 272 -9.62 9.42 17.43
N ARG A 273 -8.80 10.32 18.00
CA ARG A 273 -8.54 11.65 17.42
C ARG A 273 -7.65 11.58 16.18
N ARG A 274 -6.67 10.67 16.19
CA ARG A 274 -5.68 10.49 15.12
C ARG A 274 -6.04 9.22 14.34
N VAL A 275 -6.57 9.39 13.12
CA VAL A 275 -6.99 8.27 12.25
C VAL A 275 -6.25 8.35 10.93
N VAL A 276 -5.41 7.36 10.66
CA VAL A 276 -4.69 7.21 9.40
C VAL A 276 -5.37 6.11 8.59
N VAL A 277 -5.69 6.40 7.34
CA VAL A 277 -6.29 5.43 6.41
C VAL A 277 -5.26 5.11 5.33
N THR A 278 -5.08 3.83 5.04
CA THR A 278 -4.21 3.36 3.95
C THR A 278 -5.01 2.51 2.98
N ALA A 279 -4.69 2.58 1.69
CA ALA A 279 -5.34 1.75 0.68
C ALA A 279 -4.40 1.32 -0.43
N HIS A 280 -4.56 0.07 -0.86
CA HIS A 280 -3.90 -0.46 -2.04
C HIS A 280 -4.90 -0.58 -3.20
N MET A 281 -4.80 0.33 -4.17
CA MET A 281 -5.76 0.49 -5.27
C MET A 281 -5.20 1.32 -6.44
N GLY A 282 -5.95 1.40 -7.54
CA GLY A 282 -5.54 2.08 -8.77
C GLY A 282 -4.81 1.19 -9.78
N ALA A 283 -4.69 1.67 -11.01
CA ALA A 283 -3.89 0.99 -12.04
C ALA A 283 -2.40 1.00 -11.69
N GLU A 284 -1.64 0.05 -12.24
CA GLU A 284 -0.22 -0.12 -11.93
C GLU A 284 0.67 0.15 -13.14
N GLY A 285 1.90 0.61 -12.87
CA GLY A 285 2.95 0.73 -13.86
C GLY A 285 3.21 2.16 -14.35
N VAL A 286 4.11 2.29 -15.33
CA VAL A 286 4.64 3.59 -15.81
C VAL A 286 3.56 4.57 -16.28
N GLY A 287 2.45 4.05 -16.83
CA GLY A 287 1.32 4.85 -17.31
C GLY A 287 0.35 5.31 -16.22
N ALA A 288 0.55 4.87 -14.98
CA ALA A 288 -0.38 5.08 -13.87
C ALA A 288 0.04 6.20 -12.91
N GLN A 289 0.94 7.11 -13.33
CA GLN A 289 1.37 8.26 -12.50
C GLN A 289 0.29 9.33 -12.33
N ARG A 290 -0.62 9.46 -13.31
CA ARG A 290 -1.77 10.36 -13.22
C ARG A 290 -2.87 9.71 -12.37
N THR A 291 -3.61 10.52 -11.63
CA THR A 291 -4.64 10.07 -10.68
C THR A 291 -6.02 10.52 -11.16
N PRO A 292 -6.66 9.79 -12.09
CA PRO A 292 -7.99 10.14 -12.56
C PRO A 292 -9.04 9.95 -11.45
N ASP A 293 -10.04 10.83 -11.39
CA ASP A 293 -11.26 10.60 -10.60
C ASP A 293 -12.22 9.68 -11.38
N ALA A 294 -11.77 8.45 -11.59
CA ALA A 294 -12.51 7.41 -12.30
C ALA A 294 -12.07 6.02 -11.81
N THR A 295 -12.89 5.02 -12.07
CA THR A 295 -12.49 3.62 -11.86
C THR A 295 -11.33 3.28 -12.79
N GLU A 296 -10.27 2.73 -12.21
CA GLU A 296 -9.09 2.27 -12.92
C GLU A 296 -9.11 0.74 -13.07
N MET A 297 -8.51 0.25 -14.16
CA MET A 297 -8.39 -1.18 -14.44
C MET A 297 -6.92 -1.58 -14.54
N PHE A 298 -6.56 -2.78 -14.08
CA PHE A 298 -5.25 -3.35 -14.32
C PHE A 298 -5.35 -4.84 -14.60
N LEU A 299 -4.77 -5.30 -15.72
CA LEU A 299 -4.81 -6.71 -16.15
C LEU A 299 -6.22 -7.33 -16.18
N GLY A 300 -7.25 -6.51 -16.42
CA GLY A 300 -8.65 -6.94 -16.45
C GLY A 300 -9.37 -6.92 -15.10
N GLU A 301 -8.69 -6.53 -14.03
CA GLU A 301 -9.25 -6.38 -12.69
C GLU A 301 -9.67 -4.93 -12.42
N ASP A 302 -10.81 -4.77 -11.73
CA ASP A 302 -11.26 -3.48 -11.21
C ASP A 302 -10.36 -3.07 -10.03
N ARG A 303 -9.67 -1.94 -10.19
CA ARG A 303 -8.75 -1.37 -9.20
C ARG A 303 -9.34 -0.18 -8.47
N GLY A 304 -10.64 0.08 -8.64
CA GLY A 304 -11.40 1.11 -7.94
C GLY A 304 -11.08 2.53 -8.41
N ASN A 305 -11.74 3.50 -7.77
CA ASN A 305 -11.49 4.93 -7.97
C ASN A 305 -10.77 5.49 -6.72
N SER A 306 -9.46 5.71 -6.86
CA SER A 306 -8.61 6.19 -5.77
C SER A 306 -9.05 7.55 -5.22
N VAL A 307 -9.50 8.46 -6.09
CA VAL A 307 -9.97 9.80 -5.70
C VAL A 307 -11.28 9.72 -4.91
N ALA A 308 -12.26 8.95 -5.40
CA ALA A 308 -13.53 8.78 -4.70
C ALA A 308 -13.34 8.14 -3.32
N PHE A 309 -12.49 7.11 -3.21
CA PHE A 309 -12.13 6.50 -1.94
C PHE A 309 -11.49 7.51 -0.98
N ALA A 310 -10.41 8.17 -1.41
CA ALA A 310 -9.62 9.03 -0.52
C ALA A 310 -10.41 10.24 -0.04
N ARG A 311 -11.21 10.86 -0.93
CA ARG A 311 -12.12 11.95 -0.55
C ARG A 311 -13.24 11.48 0.37
N THR A 312 -13.69 10.23 0.27
CA THR A 312 -14.67 9.66 1.19
C THR A 312 -14.09 9.45 2.59
N ALA A 313 -12.87 8.91 2.68
CA ALA A 313 -12.15 8.81 3.95
C ALA A 313 -11.89 10.18 4.59
N ALA A 314 -11.52 11.19 3.78
CA ALA A 314 -11.38 12.57 4.24
C ALA A 314 -12.70 13.15 4.77
N ARG A 315 -13.82 12.99 4.04
CA ARG A 315 -15.15 13.42 4.51
C ARG A 315 -15.59 12.73 5.81
N ALA A 316 -15.12 11.50 6.05
CA ALA A 316 -15.38 10.78 7.29
C ALA A 316 -14.50 11.24 8.47
N GLY A 317 -13.53 12.13 8.23
CA GLY A 317 -12.69 12.75 9.26
C GLY A 317 -11.32 12.12 9.45
N ALA A 318 -10.81 11.36 8.47
CA ALA A 318 -9.44 10.86 8.54
C ALA A 318 -8.42 12.02 8.64
N SER A 319 -7.37 11.85 9.45
CA SER A 319 -6.26 12.80 9.55
C SER A 319 -5.41 12.78 8.28
N VAL A 320 -5.08 11.57 7.80
CA VAL A 320 -4.23 11.34 6.62
C VAL A 320 -4.76 10.13 5.85
N VAL A 321 -4.70 10.19 4.52
CA VAL A 321 -4.94 9.06 3.62
C VAL A 321 -3.69 8.75 2.81
N ILE A 322 -3.27 7.49 2.77
CA ILE A 322 -2.02 7.03 2.13
C ILE A 322 -2.30 5.89 1.14
N GLY A 323 -2.03 6.12 -0.14
CA GLY A 323 -2.23 5.17 -1.21
C GLY A 323 -0.99 4.32 -1.52
N HIS A 324 -1.26 3.13 -2.05
CA HIS A 324 -0.32 2.09 -2.47
C HIS A 324 -0.86 1.37 -3.71
N GLY A 325 -0.01 0.60 -4.40
CA GLY A 325 -0.42 -0.28 -5.50
C GLY A 325 -0.06 0.18 -6.90
N PRO A 326 -0.07 1.47 -7.26
CA PRO A 326 0.37 1.88 -8.60
C PRO A 326 1.83 1.55 -8.92
N HIS A 327 2.65 1.25 -7.89
CA HIS A 327 4.09 1.04 -7.96
C HIS A 327 4.89 2.23 -8.53
N VAL A 328 4.22 3.36 -8.73
CA VAL A 328 4.78 4.66 -9.11
C VAL A 328 4.27 5.70 -8.12
N LEU A 329 4.99 6.80 -7.97
CA LEU A 329 4.52 7.95 -7.21
C LEU A 329 3.29 8.58 -7.90
N ARG A 330 2.34 9.05 -7.09
CA ARG A 330 1.19 9.85 -7.55
C ARG A 330 1.13 11.17 -6.81
N GLY A 331 0.29 12.08 -7.29
CA GLY A 331 0.06 13.37 -6.67
C GLY A 331 -0.47 13.29 -5.25
N ALA A 332 -0.55 14.45 -4.61
CA ALA A 332 -1.07 14.66 -3.28
C ALA A 332 -2.04 15.84 -3.28
N GLU A 333 -3.06 15.78 -2.42
CA GLU A 333 -4.03 16.86 -2.28
C GLU A 333 -4.42 17.10 -0.83
N TRP A 334 -4.93 18.29 -0.56
CA TRP A 334 -5.59 18.65 0.70
C TRP A 334 -7.11 18.68 0.51
N GLN A 335 -7.81 17.86 1.29
CA GLN A 335 -9.27 17.87 1.36
C GLN A 335 -9.70 18.39 2.73
N GLY A 336 -10.00 19.68 2.81
CA GLY A 336 -10.25 20.35 4.09
C GLY A 336 -8.99 20.33 4.97
N ALA A 337 -9.03 19.57 6.07
CA ALA A 337 -7.89 19.38 6.98
C ALA A 337 -7.09 18.09 6.72
N THR A 338 -7.60 17.20 5.87
CA THR A 338 -6.99 15.90 5.58
C THR A 338 -5.92 16.02 4.50
N LEU A 339 -4.73 15.49 4.76
CA LEU A 339 -3.70 15.28 3.75
C LEU A 339 -3.91 13.94 3.05
N ILE A 340 -3.92 13.93 1.73
CA ILE A 340 -4.05 12.74 0.90
C ILE A 340 -2.79 12.57 0.06
N LEU A 341 -2.16 11.40 0.14
CA LEU A 341 -1.01 10.97 -0.67
C LEU A 341 -1.47 9.79 -1.52
N TYR A 342 -1.63 9.95 -2.84
CA TYR A 342 -2.29 8.91 -3.65
C TYR A 342 -1.44 7.69 -3.98
N SER A 343 -0.11 7.81 -3.91
CA SER A 343 0.82 6.68 -3.96
C SER A 343 2.21 7.13 -3.55
N LEU A 344 2.86 6.36 -2.68
CA LEU A 344 4.26 6.57 -2.29
C LEU A 344 5.26 5.76 -3.15
N GLY A 345 4.77 5.06 -4.17
CA GLY A 345 5.58 4.27 -5.10
C GLY A 345 6.26 3.06 -4.44
N ASN A 346 7.23 2.50 -5.14
CA ASN A 346 8.03 1.40 -4.61
C ASN A 346 9.09 1.92 -3.64
N LEU A 347 8.91 1.67 -2.35
CA LEU A 347 9.92 2.03 -1.36
C LEU A 347 11.10 1.06 -1.41
N LEU A 348 10.82 -0.24 -1.32
CA LEU A 348 11.83 -1.29 -1.38
C LEU A 348 11.20 -2.56 -1.94
N THR A 349 11.42 -2.83 -3.22
CA THR A 349 10.81 -3.96 -3.93
C THR A 349 11.90 -4.81 -4.57
N TYR A 350 12.47 -5.70 -3.78
CA TYR A 350 13.52 -6.62 -4.19
C TYR A 350 12.96 -7.77 -5.02
N GLY A 351 13.47 -7.93 -6.24
CA GLY A 351 13.28 -9.13 -7.04
C GLY A 351 12.58 -8.89 -8.36
N PRO A 352 11.38 -9.48 -8.61
CA PRO A 352 10.75 -9.50 -9.93
C PRO A 352 10.17 -8.15 -10.38
N PHE A 353 10.30 -7.10 -9.57
CA PHE A 353 9.82 -5.76 -9.89
C PHE A 353 10.68 -5.10 -10.97
N SER A 354 10.03 -4.39 -11.88
CA SER A 354 10.74 -3.52 -12.83
C SER A 354 11.19 -2.25 -12.11
N LEU A 355 12.50 -1.98 -12.13
CA LEU A 355 13.12 -0.80 -11.50
C LEU A 355 13.73 0.15 -12.56
N GLY A 356 13.05 0.28 -13.70
CA GLY A 356 13.30 1.39 -14.63
C GLY A 356 12.52 2.64 -14.18
N GLU A 357 12.98 3.83 -14.55
CA GLU A 357 12.22 5.06 -14.30
C GLU A 357 10.81 4.96 -14.93
N PRO A 358 9.75 5.41 -14.24
CA PRO A 358 9.71 5.99 -12.88
C PRO A 358 9.50 4.97 -11.74
N LEU A 359 9.44 3.66 -12.01
CA LEU A 359 9.12 2.59 -11.04
C LEU A 359 10.21 2.37 -9.98
N ASN A 360 11.41 2.88 -10.20
CA ASN A 360 12.49 2.88 -9.23
C ASN A 360 12.40 4.02 -8.21
N ARG A 361 11.39 4.90 -8.30
CA ARG A 361 11.17 6.02 -7.37
C ARG A 361 10.21 5.63 -6.27
N GLY A 362 10.56 6.04 -5.05
CA GLY A 362 9.70 5.90 -3.88
C GLY A 362 9.86 7.10 -2.95
N ALA A 363 9.13 7.03 -1.84
CA ALA A 363 9.23 8.02 -0.78
C ALA A 363 8.86 7.44 0.59
N VAL A 364 9.36 8.12 1.63
CA VAL A 364 8.82 8.06 3.00
C VAL A 364 8.16 9.40 3.29
N ALA A 365 6.86 9.41 3.54
CA ALA A 365 6.11 10.60 3.96
C ALA A 365 6.04 10.65 5.48
N CYS A 366 6.60 11.68 6.10
CA CYS A 366 6.52 11.89 7.54
C CYS A 366 5.55 13.01 7.86
N VAL A 367 4.56 12.72 8.71
CA VAL A 367 3.47 13.62 9.07
C VAL A 367 3.40 13.76 10.59
N THR A 368 3.45 14.99 11.09
CA THR A 368 3.24 15.31 12.50
C THR A 368 1.79 15.70 12.73
N LEU A 369 1.11 14.94 13.59
CA LEU A 369 -0.28 15.12 13.99
C LEU A 369 -0.35 15.75 15.38
N ASP A 370 -1.12 16.83 15.50
CA ASP A 370 -1.47 17.44 16.79
C ASP A 370 -2.41 16.52 17.61
N PRO A 371 -2.66 16.82 18.90
CA PRO A 371 -3.56 16.02 19.76
C PRO A 371 -4.98 15.84 19.23
N ASP A 372 -5.47 16.75 18.40
CA ASP A 372 -6.79 16.69 17.79
C ASP A 372 -6.81 15.92 16.45
N GLY A 373 -5.66 15.46 15.96
CA GLY A 373 -5.50 14.77 14.69
C GLY A 373 -5.24 15.68 13.49
N THR A 374 -5.10 16.99 13.70
CA THR A 374 -4.75 17.95 12.63
C THR A 374 -3.30 17.75 12.17
N VAL A 375 -3.07 17.82 10.85
CA VAL A 375 -1.71 17.81 10.29
C VAL A 375 -1.05 19.17 10.50
N LYS A 376 0.00 19.20 11.31
CA LYS A 376 0.79 20.40 11.61
C LYS A 376 2.01 20.56 10.72
N TRP A 377 2.61 19.44 10.36
CA TRP A 377 3.78 19.39 9.49
C TRP A 377 3.78 18.09 8.69
N ALA A 378 4.21 18.15 7.45
CA ALA A 378 4.42 16.98 6.63
C ALA A 378 5.61 17.21 5.68
N ALA A 379 6.39 16.18 5.38
CA ALA A 379 7.43 16.23 4.36
C ALA A 379 7.60 14.88 3.66
N LEU A 380 8.16 14.94 2.45
CA LEU A 380 8.44 13.77 1.62
C LEU A 380 9.95 13.51 1.54
N ARG A 381 10.41 12.42 2.16
CA ARG A 381 11.81 11.96 2.06
C ARG A 381 11.95 11.09 0.83
N SER A 382 12.62 11.60 -0.19
CA SER A 382 12.72 10.95 -1.50
C SER A 382 13.65 9.74 -1.44
N THR A 383 13.26 8.65 -2.10
CA THR A 383 14.08 7.44 -2.24
C THR A 383 14.14 6.99 -3.69
N TRP A 384 15.14 6.17 -3.99
CA TRP A 384 15.26 5.48 -5.26
C TRP A 384 15.87 4.09 -5.06
N GLN A 385 15.65 3.22 -6.04
CA GLN A 385 16.15 1.85 -6.02
C GLN A 385 17.08 1.55 -7.19
N ARG A 386 18.17 0.85 -6.90
CA ARG A 386 19.01 0.19 -7.91
C ARG A 386 18.60 -1.27 -8.06
N PRO A 387 18.63 -1.86 -9.27
CA PRO A 387 18.47 -3.30 -9.43
C PRO A 387 19.43 -4.10 -8.53
N PRO A 388 18.98 -5.18 -7.89
CA PRO A 388 17.65 -5.80 -8.00
C PRO A 388 16.59 -5.30 -6.98
N GLY A 389 16.80 -4.16 -6.31
CA GLY A 389 15.91 -3.60 -5.29
C GLY A 389 16.66 -3.07 -4.06
N ILE A 390 17.84 -2.49 -4.29
CA ILE A 390 18.66 -1.85 -3.25
C ILE A 390 18.23 -0.40 -3.15
N VAL A 391 17.59 -0.04 -2.04
CA VAL A 391 17.08 1.30 -1.78
C VAL A 391 18.17 2.23 -1.25
N ALA A 392 18.08 3.50 -1.62
CA ALA A 392 18.83 4.61 -1.04
C ALA A 392 17.96 5.87 -1.00
N GLY A 393 18.30 6.83 -0.13
CA GLY A 393 17.74 8.17 -0.23
C GLY A 393 18.16 8.87 -1.52
N ASP A 394 17.32 9.79 -1.98
CA ASP A 394 17.55 10.62 -3.16
C ASP A 394 17.77 12.08 -2.75
N PRO A 395 19.02 12.53 -2.57
CA PRO A 395 19.32 13.88 -2.09
C PRO A 395 18.90 14.97 -3.09
N ALA A 396 18.68 14.61 -4.36
CA ALA A 396 18.12 15.52 -5.37
C ALA A 396 16.61 15.74 -5.22
N ALA A 397 15.96 15.10 -4.23
CA ALA A 397 14.54 15.22 -3.93
C ALA A 397 13.60 14.97 -5.14
N ARG A 398 14.01 14.12 -6.09
CA ARG A 398 13.26 13.97 -7.37
C ARG A 398 11.87 13.39 -7.16
N SER A 399 11.70 12.48 -6.20
CA SER A 399 10.38 11.97 -5.82
C SER A 399 9.46 13.09 -5.34
N ALA A 400 9.96 14.02 -4.53
CA ALA A 400 9.19 15.18 -4.07
C ALA A 400 8.78 16.10 -5.22
N TRP A 401 9.70 16.44 -6.12
CA TRP A 401 9.39 17.27 -7.30
C TRP A 401 8.37 16.62 -8.24
N LEU A 402 8.47 15.29 -8.41
CA LEU A 402 7.51 14.53 -9.19
C LEU A 402 6.12 14.57 -8.55
N VAL A 403 6.03 14.33 -7.24
CA VAL A 403 4.76 14.42 -6.49
C VAL A 403 4.16 15.83 -6.58
N ASP A 404 4.95 16.90 -6.44
CA ASP A 404 4.46 18.29 -6.58
C ASP A 404 3.87 18.55 -7.97
N SER A 405 4.59 18.11 -9.01
CA SER A 405 4.15 18.27 -10.39
C SER A 405 2.85 17.50 -10.67
N LEU A 406 2.77 16.25 -10.23
CA LEU A 406 1.56 15.42 -10.37
C LEU A 406 0.39 16.00 -9.57
N SER A 407 0.65 16.53 -8.36
CA SER A 407 -0.35 17.19 -7.52
C SER A 407 -1.00 18.36 -8.26
N GLN A 408 -0.19 19.23 -8.86
CA GLN A 408 -0.69 20.40 -9.61
C GLN A 408 -1.46 19.99 -10.87
N LEU A 409 -1.02 18.93 -11.54
CA LEU A 409 -1.64 18.43 -12.76
C LEU A 409 -2.98 17.72 -12.51
N ASP A 410 -3.09 16.96 -11.42
CA ASP A 410 -4.28 16.16 -11.11
C ASP A 410 -5.30 16.92 -10.26
N PHE A 411 -4.84 17.84 -9.40
CA PHE A 411 -5.66 18.47 -8.37
C PHE A 411 -5.47 20.01 -8.32
N PRO A 412 -5.62 20.77 -9.42
CA PRO A 412 -5.21 22.18 -9.49
C PRO A 412 -5.81 23.09 -8.39
N GLY A 413 -7.00 22.77 -7.86
CA GLY A 413 -7.64 23.54 -6.78
C GLY A 413 -7.31 23.08 -5.35
N THR A 414 -6.70 21.90 -5.19
CA THR A 414 -6.46 21.25 -3.88
C THR A 414 -5.05 20.67 -3.75
N ALA A 415 -4.20 20.87 -4.75
CA ALA A 415 -2.86 20.33 -4.85
C ALA A 415 -2.03 20.67 -3.60
N ALA A 416 -1.48 19.64 -3.00
CA ALA A 416 -0.41 19.83 -2.04
C ALA A 416 0.82 20.40 -2.78
N ARG A 417 1.52 21.34 -2.14
CA ARG A 417 2.73 21.96 -2.70
C ARG A 417 3.95 21.51 -1.92
N LEU A 418 4.98 21.01 -2.60
CA LEU A 418 6.24 20.62 -1.97
C LEU A 418 7.26 21.74 -2.21
N ARG A 419 7.65 22.43 -1.14
CA ARG A 419 8.57 23.59 -1.18
C ARG A 419 10.01 23.15 -0.88
N SER A 420 10.90 24.12 -0.61
CA SER A 420 12.26 23.85 -0.11
C SER A 420 12.24 22.77 0.97
N GLU A 421 13.17 21.82 0.89
CA GLU A 421 13.29 20.67 1.81
C GLU A 421 12.14 19.66 1.70
N ALA A 422 11.40 19.66 0.58
CA ALA A 422 10.30 18.71 0.32
C ALA A 422 9.18 18.74 1.38
N VAL A 423 9.03 19.87 2.07
CA VAL A 423 7.93 20.11 3.02
C VAL A 423 6.62 20.26 2.26
N ILE A 424 5.63 19.47 2.65
CA ILE A 424 4.28 19.48 2.10
C ILE A 424 3.50 20.62 2.75
N THR A 425 3.04 21.55 1.91
CA THR A 425 2.23 22.71 2.31
C THR A 425 0.87 22.63 1.65
N ARG A 426 -0.10 23.35 2.24
CA ARG A 426 -1.39 23.59 1.60
C ARG A 426 -1.18 24.39 0.30
N PRO A 427 -2.09 24.29 -0.68
CA PRO A 427 -2.08 25.21 -1.81
C PRO A 427 -2.05 26.64 -1.27
N ASP A 428 -1.28 27.52 -1.93
CA ASP A 428 -1.27 28.92 -1.57
C ASP A 428 -2.71 29.40 -1.50
N SER A 429 -3.15 29.86 -0.33
CA SER A 429 -4.32 30.71 -0.24
C SER A 429 -3.91 32.01 -0.93
N THR A 430 -3.92 32.04 -2.26
CA THR A 430 -3.99 33.30 -2.95
C THR A 430 -5.20 33.99 -2.36
N GLU A 431 -4.94 35.14 -1.72
CA GLU A 431 -5.93 36.14 -1.44
C GLU A 431 -6.90 36.14 -2.61
N ARG A 432 -8.18 35.83 -2.36
CA ARG A 432 -9.24 36.30 -3.26
C ARG A 432 -9.08 37.82 -3.26
N ARG A 433 -8.43 38.36 -4.28
CA ARG A 433 -8.55 39.76 -4.66
C ARG A 433 -9.70 39.90 -5.63
#